data_AF-A0AB36B9P4-F1
#
_entry.id   AF-A0AB36B9P4-F1
#
_cell.length_a   1.000
_cell.length_b   1.000
_cell.length_c   1.000
_cell.angle_alpha   90.00
_cell.angle_beta   90.00
_cell.angle_gamma   90.00
#
_symmetry.space_group_name_H-M   'P 1'
#
loop_
_entity.id
_entity.type
_entity.pdbx_description
1 polymer ?
#
loop_
_entity_poly.entity_id
_entity_poly.type
_entity_poly.pdbx_seq_one_letter_code
_entity_poly.pdbx_strand_id
1 'polypeptide(L)'
;MNQIAKKLLLCVGILSVTMVSGCSSDDSSKKKETAKNEEKAEVKMVANDLYVEPLNPTQAQIEAYNKLSEAITSEDRKEEATMVAVSFAFDFFTLSNKEDAQDLGGLQFIPSDKIRNFMEFAQAYYYGNYPTIVNEYGKKSLPEVSGYKVDAVEAKDFTYNGSACRGYDVKLTLTYAETEVESLKKSMTISVIEIQDYEYDRTKNYKKDVIYDGEMKNVYRVLAVE
;
A
#
# COMPACT_ATOMS: atom_id res chain seq x y z
N MET A 1 16.45 16.56 -33.74
CA MET A 1 16.85 15.74 -32.57
C MET A 1 15.67 14.85 -32.25
N ASN A 2 15.78 13.54 -32.42
CA ASN A 2 14.66 12.65 -32.10
C ASN A 2 14.74 12.28 -30.63
N GLN A 3 13.78 12.76 -29.82
CA GLN A 3 13.55 12.15 -28.52
C GLN A 3 12.95 10.75 -28.74
N ILE A 4 13.82 9.75 -28.71
CA ILE A 4 13.39 8.38 -28.43
C ILE A 4 13.03 8.37 -26.96
N ALA A 5 11.74 8.58 -26.65
CA ALA A 5 11.22 8.44 -25.30
C ALA A 5 11.48 7.01 -24.82
N LYS A 6 12.48 6.84 -23.96
CA LYS A 6 12.71 5.58 -23.26
C LYS A 6 11.55 5.40 -22.30
N LYS A 7 10.82 4.30 -22.43
CA LYS A 7 9.69 3.97 -21.57
C LYS A 7 10.24 3.27 -20.32
N LEU A 8 10.25 3.96 -19.19
CA LEU A 8 10.58 3.34 -17.91
C LEU A 8 9.44 2.38 -17.51
N LEU A 9 9.75 1.09 -17.43
CA LEU A 9 8.76 0.04 -17.18
C LEU A 9 8.69 -0.28 -15.68
N LEU A 10 7.75 0.35 -14.96
CA LEU A 10 7.70 0.33 -13.50
C LEU A 10 6.93 -0.89 -12.93
N CYS A 11 7.39 -2.09 -13.29
CA CYS A 11 6.83 -3.36 -12.84
C CYS A 11 7.37 -3.78 -11.47
N VAL A 12 6.53 -3.75 -10.44
CA VAL A 12 6.78 -4.47 -9.18
C VAL A 12 6.68 -5.97 -9.46
N GLY A 13 7.79 -6.69 -9.24
CA GLY A 13 7.79 -8.16 -9.26
C GLY A 13 6.98 -8.72 -8.09
N ILE A 14 6.33 -9.87 -8.30
CA ILE A 14 5.47 -10.52 -7.30
C ILE A 14 6.27 -10.80 -6.03
N LEU A 15 5.82 -10.28 -4.88
CA LEU A 15 6.42 -10.59 -3.57
C LEU A 15 5.73 -11.82 -2.97
N SER A 16 5.98 -13.00 -3.56
CA SER A 16 5.37 -14.26 -3.13
C SER A 16 6.39 -15.24 -2.54
N VAL A 17 6.04 -15.78 -1.37
CA VAL A 17 6.64 -17.01 -0.84
C VAL A 17 5.87 -18.17 -1.47
N THR A 18 6.36 -18.65 -2.62
CA THR A 18 5.56 -19.34 -3.64
C THR A 18 5.03 -20.72 -3.27
N MET A 19 3.74 -20.95 -3.53
CA MET A 19 3.22 -22.19 -4.15
C MET A 19 2.15 -21.82 -5.20
N VAL A 20 1.93 -22.68 -6.21
CA VAL A 20 1.32 -22.27 -7.51
C VAL A 20 0.06 -23.07 -7.88
N SER A 21 -1.02 -22.37 -8.26
CA SER A 21 -2.10 -22.73 -9.23
C SER A 21 -3.32 -21.80 -9.05
N GLY A 22 -4.06 -21.29 -10.05
CA GLY A 22 -3.87 -21.27 -11.51
C GLY A 22 -5.21 -21.12 -12.29
N CYS A 23 -5.36 -20.09 -13.15
CA CYS A 23 -6.48 -19.83 -14.11
C CYS A 23 -7.88 -19.54 -13.48
N SER A 24 -8.88 -18.85 -14.07
CA SER A 24 -9.09 -17.92 -15.23
C SER A 24 -10.59 -17.46 -15.15
N SER A 25 -11.16 -16.38 -15.71
CA SER A 25 -10.81 -15.12 -16.43
C SER A 25 -12.12 -14.28 -16.60
N ASP A 26 -12.03 -13.01 -17.05
CA ASP A 26 -12.98 -12.08 -17.75
C ASP A 26 -14.53 -12.22 -17.60
N ASP A 27 -15.38 -11.18 -17.76
CA ASP A 27 -15.25 -9.86 -18.41
C ASP A 27 -16.09 -8.78 -17.67
N SER A 28 -16.23 -7.60 -18.28
CA SER A 28 -16.57 -6.31 -17.71
C SER A 28 -17.79 -5.65 -18.38
N SER A 29 -18.35 -4.63 -17.73
CA SER A 29 -18.96 -3.49 -18.45
C SER A 29 -19.12 -2.28 -17.52
N LYS A 30 -18.91 -1.07 -18.06
CA LYS A 30 -18.98 0.20 -17.33
C LYS A 30 -20.22 0.99 -17.72
N LYS A 31 -20.77 1.75 -16.76
CA LYS A 31 -21.59 2.93 -17.05
C LYS A 31 -20.90 4.16 -16.43
N LYS A 32 -20.85 5.27 -17.17
CA LYS A 32 -20.38 6.57 -16.68
C LYS A 32 -21.56 7.38 -16.18
N GLU A 33 -21.38 8.06 -15.05
CA GLU A 33 -22.12 9.29 -14.73
C GLU A 33 -21.13 10.41 -14.42
N THR A 34 -21.58 11.65 -14.58
CA THR A 34 -20.71 12.84 -14.63
C THR A 34 -20.78 13.58 -13.30
N ALA A 35 -19.65 13.67 -12.60
CA ALA A 35 -19.58 14.41 -11.35
C ALA A 35 -19.74 15.93 -11.57
N LYS A 36 -20.49 16.58 -10.66
CA LYS A 36 -20.33 18.02 -10.41
C LYS A 36 -19.09 18.22 -9.54
N ASN A 37 -18.30 19.24 -9.84
CA ASN A 37 -17.34 19.75 -8.86
C ASN A 37 -18.09 20.58 -7.82
N GLU A 38 -18.28 20.00 -6.64
CA GLU A 38 -18.46 20.75 -5.40
C GLU A 38 -17.08 20.91 -4.75
N GLU A 39 -16.83 22.08 -4.14
CA GLU A 39 -15.54 22.42 -3.56
C GLU A 39 -15.36 21.61 -2.26
N LYS A 40 -14.72 20.45 -2.37
CA LYS A 40 -14.62 19.46 -1.30
C LYS A 40 -13.87 20.04 -0.09
N ALA A 41 -14.56 20.16 1.03
CA ALA A 41 -13.96 20.58 2.29
C ALA A 41 -12.82 19.61 2.70
N GLU A 42 -11.70 20.18 3.12
CA GLU A 42 -10.50 19.47 3.55
C GLU A 42 -10.84 18.52 4.72
N VAL A 43 -10.65 17.22 4.53
CA VAL A 43 -10.99 16.21 5.55
C VAL A 43 -9.85 16.13 6.54
N LYS A 44 -10.12 16.36 7.83
CA LYS A 44 -9.12 16.25 8.89
C LYS A 44 -8.84 14.78 9.23
N MET A 45 -7.59 14.49 9.54
CA MET A 45 -7.13 13.17 9.96
C MET A 45 -7.64 12.80 11.35
N VAL A 46 -7.92 11.51 11.57
CA VAL A 46 -8.42 10.94 12.83
C VAL A 46 -7.52 9.78 13.23
N ALA A 47 -6.73 9.97 14.29
CA ALA A 47 -5.82 8.97 14.84
C ALA A 47 -6.54 7.69 15.33
N ASN A 48 -5.80 6.60 15.43
CA ASN A 48 -6.19 5.36 16.12
C ASN A 48 -4.99 4.74 16.85
N ASP A 49 -5.25 3.81 17.76
CA ASP A 49 -4.23 3.24 18.66
C ASP A 49 -3.47 2.03 18.07
N LEU A 50 -3.64 1.71 16.78
CA LEU A 50 -3.04 0.51 16.14
C LEU A 50 -2.08 0.82 14.97
N TYR A 51 -2.24 1.96 14.30
CA TYR A 51 -1.51 2.34 13.09
C TYR A 51 -1.17 3.84 13.13
N VAL A 52 0.05 4.21 12.74
CA VAL A 52 0.54 5.60 12.78
C VAL A 52 0.03 6.45 11.61
N GLU A 53 -0.36 7.69 11.89
CA GLU A 53 -0.81 8.69 10.91
C GLU A 53 0.16 8.80 9.72
N PRO A 54 -0.28 8.73 8.45
CA PRO A 54 0.63 8.82 7.29
C PRO A 54 1.38 10.16 7.21
N LEU A 55 2.64 10.14 6.75
CA LEU A 55 3.44 11.36 6.55
C LEU A 55 3.07 12.05 5.23
N ASN A 56 3.10 13.39 5.24
CA ASN A 56 2.77 14.26 4.09
C ASN A 56 1.56 13.77 3.25
N PRO A 57 0.43 13.38 3.88
CA PRO A 57 -0.56 12.55 3.20
C PRO A 57 -1.35 13.32 2.15
N THR A 58 -1.65 12.67 1.04
CA THR A 58 -2.65 13.19 0.09
C THR A 58 -4.05 13.17 0.71
N GLN A 59 -4.98 13.98 0.19
CA GLN A 59 -6.37 13.98 0.63
C GLN A 59 -7.02 12.57 0.57
N ALA A 60 -6.63 11.76 -0.41
CA ALA A 60 -7.07 10.37 -0.53
C ALA A 60 -6.44 9.43 0.51
N GLN A 61 -5.18 9.66 0.93
CA GLN A 61 -4.56 8.95 2.05
C GLN A 61 -5.24 9.26 3.39
N ILE A 62 -5.60 10.52 3.64
CA ILE A 62 -6.33 10.90 4.87
C ILE A 62 -7.68 10.18 4.92
N GLU A 63 -8.41 10.13 3.80
CA GLU A 63 -9.70 9.42 3.71
C GLU A 63 -9.57 7.90 3.86
N ALA A 64 -8.47 7.30 3.40
CA ALA A 64 -8.19 5.88 3.62
C ALA A 64 -7.86 5.59 5.10
N TYR A 65 -6.98 6.39 5.72
CA TYR A 65 -6.60 6.23 7.11
C TYR A 65 -7.77 6.49 8.08
N ASN A 66 -8.62 7.48 7.80
CA ASN A 66 -9.81 7.74 8.61
C ASN A 66 -10.81 6.57 8.61
N LYS A 67 -11.01 5.90 7.47
CA LYS A 67 -11.84 4.68 7.40
C LYS A 67 -11.22 3.51 8.15
N LEU A 68 -9.89 3.40 8.17
CA LEU A 68 -9.21 2.43 9.00
C LEU A 68 -9.48 2.72 10.50
N SER A 69 -9.35 3.96 10.93
CA SER A 69 -9.72 4.39 12.29
C SER A 69 -11.20 4.12 12.63
N GLU A 70 -12.12 4.34 11.68
CA GLU A 70 -13.56 4.02 11.84
C GLU A 70 -13.81 2.51 11.96
N ALA A 71 -13.18 1.67 11.13
CA ALA A 71 -13.31 0.22 11.19
C ALA A 71 -12.78 -0.37 12.50
N ILE A 72 -11.66 0.15 13.02
CA ILE A 72 -11.11 -0.21 14.33
C ILE A 72 -12.09 0.18 15.45
N THR A 73 -12.61 1.41 15.42
CA THR A 73 -13.52 1.95 16.44
C THR A 73 -14.88 1.24 16.46
N SER A 74 -15.30 0.67 15.33
CA SER A 74 -16.54 -0.10 15.17
C SER A 74 -16.37 -1.62 15.28
N GLU A 75 -15.15 -2.09 15.53
CA GLU A 75 -14.77 -3.51 15.59
C GLU A 75 -15.06 -4.32 14.29
N ASP A 76 -15.24 -3.66 13.13
CA ASP A 76 -15.38 -4.37 11.84
C ASP A 76 -14.01 -4.88 11.36
N ARG A 77 -13.66 -6.07 11.84
CA ARG A 77 -12.43 -6.80 11.50
C ARG A 77 -12.29 -7.07 9.99
N LYS A 78 -13.35 -7.02 9.18
CA LYS A 78 -13.26 -7.21 7.73
C LYS A 78 -12.93 -5.89 7.03
N GLU A 79 -13.60 -4.80 7.40
CA GLU A 79 -13.29 -3.48 6.85
C GLU A 79 -11.92 -3.00 7.34
N GLU A 80 -11.49 -3.35 8.56
CA GLU A 80 -10.13 -3.07 9.05
C GLU A 80 -9.06 -3.73 8.17
N ALA A 81 -9.18 -5.05 7.91
CA ALA A 81 -8.24 -5.75 7.01
C ALA A 81 -8.26 -5.18 5.58
N THR A 82 -9.44 -4.80 5.09
CA THR A 82 -9.64 -4.14 3.79
C THR A 82 -8.94 -2.79 3.75
N MET A 83 -9.08 -1.97 4.80
CA MET A 83 -8.51 -0.64 4.88
C MET A 83 -7.03 -0.62 5.26
N VAL A 84 -6.49 -1.69 5.87
CA VAL A 84 -5.04 -1.93 5.94
C VAL A 84 -4.46 -2.17 4.54
N ALA A 85 -5.07 -3.05 3.73
CA ALA A 85 -4.62 -3.26 2.35
C ALA A 85 -4.66 -1.96 1.52
N VAL A 86 -5.76 -1.20 1.64
CA VAL A 86 -5.93 0.07 0.92
C VAL A 86 -4.95 1.14 1.41
N SER A 87 -4.78 1.31 2.73
CA SER A 87 -3.85 2.31 3.29
C SER A 87 -2.39 1.99 2.97
N PHE A 88 -2.01 0.71 3.00
CA PHE A 88 -0.72 0.24 2.48
C PHE A 88 -0.56 0.60 1.00
N ALA A 89 -1.56 0.29 0.16
CA ALA A 89 -1.48 0.52 -1.28
C ALA A 89 -1.34 2.02 -1.61
N PHE A 90 -2.12 2.89 -0.97
CA PHE A 90 -1.99 4.34 -1.14
C PHE A 90 -0.59 4.84 -0.75
N ASP A 91 -0.08 4.45 0.43
CA ASP A 91 1.19 4.99 0.92
C ASP A 91 2.42 4.40 0.21
N PHE A 92 2.39 3.11 -0.13
CA PHE A 92 3.47 2.43 -0.84
C PHE A 92 3.58 2.88 -2.30
N PHE A 93 2.47 2.96 -3.04
CA PHE A 93 2.46 3.29 -4.48
C PHE A 93 2.36 4.80 -4.79
N THR A 94 2.26 5.65 -3.77
CA THR A 94 2.38 7.12 -3.92
C THR A 94 3.83 7.54 -3.68
N LEU A 95 4.51 7.97 -4.73
CA LEU A 95 5.85 8.56 -4.71
C LEU A 95 5.82 10.10 -4.76
N SER A 96 4.69 10.72 -5.15
CA SER A 96 4.57 12.19 -5.29
C SER A 96 4.83 12.96 -3.99
N ASN A 97 4.47 12.37 -2.84
CA ASN A 97 4.65 12.97 -1.51
C ASN A 97 5.92 12.52 -0.77
N LYS A 98 6.79 11.76 -1.44
CA LYS A 98 8.01 11.20 -0.84
C LYS A 98 9.23 12.09 -1.10
N GLU A 99 10.10 12.25 -0.10
CA GLU A 99 11.28 13.13 -0.21
C GLU A 99 12.31 12.62 -1.23
N ASP A 100 12.66 11.33 -1.13
CA ASP A 100 13.53 10.60 -2.06
C ASP A 100 13.28 9.07 -2.05
N ALA A 101 14.19 8.28 -2.64
CA ALA A 101 14.11 6.82 -2.74
C ALA A 101 14.31 6.05 -1.41
N GLN A 102 14.57 6.72 -0.29
CA GLN A 102 14.71 6.13 1.05
C GLN A 102 13.48 6.38 1.94
N ASP A 103 12.64 7.34 1.58
CA ASP A 103 11.37 7.66 2.25
C ASP A 103 10.30 6.65 1.84
N LEU A 104 10.30 5.49 2.51
CA LEU A 104 9.44 4.35 2.15
C LEU A 104 8.07 4.42 2.83
N GLY A 105 7.02 4.52 2.01
CA GLY A 105 5.64 4.36 2.48
C GLY A 105 5.27 2.91 2.81
N GLY A 106 4.20 2.74 3.58
CA GLY A 106 3.56 1.45 3.86
C GLY A 106 4.24 0.57 4.91
N LEU A 107 5.44 0.92 5.39
CA LEU A 107 6.23 0.10 6.33
C LEU A 107 5.47 -0.33 7.58
N GLN A 108 4.57 0.50 8.10
CA GLN A 108 3.77 0.21 9.30
C GLN A 108 2.80 -0.97 9.16
N PHE A 109 2.45 -1.35 7.93
CA PHE A 109 1.55 -2.47 7.66
C PHE A 109 2.34 -3.77 7.43
N ILE A 110 3.66 -3.74 7.40
CA ILE A 110 4.52 -4.92 7.27
C ILE A 110 4.77 -5.52 8.66
N PRO A 111 4.72 -6.85 8.85
CA PRO A 111 5.07 -7.47 10.13
C PRO A 111 6.46 -7.04 10.62
N SER A 112 6.62 -6.73 11.91
CA SER A 112 7.84 -6.12 12.45
C SER A 112 9.13 -6.87 12.09
N ASP A 113 9.12 -8.21 12.14
CA ASP A 113 10.25 -9.08 11.82
C ASP A 113 10.56 -9.20 10.31
N LYS A 114 9.73 -8.61 9.44
CA LYS A 114 9.93 -8.55 7.98
C LYS A 114 10.25 -7.15 7.45
N ILE A 115 10.10 -6.09 8.25
CA ILE A 115 10.29 -4.69 7.82
C ILE A 115 11.61 -4.51 7.06
N ARG A 116 12.76 -4.92 7.61
CA ARG A 116 14.07 -4.76 6.95
C ARG A 116 14.10 -5.38 5.55
N ASN A 117 13.64 -6.61 5.42
CA ASN A 117 13.64 -7.33 4.14
C ASN A 117 12.71 -6.64 3.12
N PHE A 118 11.57 -6.09 3.60
CA PHE A 118 10.69 -5.28 2.77
C PHE A 118 11.32 -3.94 2.37
N MET A 119 12.07 -3.27 3.25
CA MET A 119 12.80 -2.03 2.91
C MET A 119 13.83 -2.27 1.80
N GLU A 120 14.56 -3.39 1.86
CA GLU A 120 15.52 -3.81 0.84
C GLU A 120 14.82 -4.08 -0.51
N PHE A 121 13.71 -4.84 -0.50
CA PHE A 121 12.89 -5.10 -1.69
C PHE A 121 12.30 -3.80 -2.28
N ALA A 122 11.70 -2.95 -1.45
CA ALA A 122 11.10 -1.69 -1.87
C ALA A 122 12.11 -0.77 -2.56
N GLN A 123 13.32 -0.66 -2.00
CA GLN A 123 14.41 0.14 -2.57
C GLN A 123 14.95 -0.46 -3.87
N ALA A 124 15.09 -1.79 -3.96
CA ALA A 124 15.60 -2.46 -5.14
C ALA A 124 14.63 -2.46 -6.34
N TYR A 125 13.32 -2.61 -6.10
CA TYR A 125 12.34 -2.90 -7.16
C TYR A 125 11.28 -1.82 -7.42
N TYR A 126 11.04 -0.88 -6.49
CA TYR A 126 10.04 0.18 -6.68
C TYR A 126 10.61 1.59 -6.45
N TYR A 127 11.02 1.91 -5.23
CA TYR A 127 11.51 3.24 -4.83
C TYR A 127 12.83 3.63 -5.52
N GLY A 128 13.66 2.66 -5.92
CA GLY A 128 14.85 2.90 -6.74
C GLY A 128 14.57 3.57 -8.10
N ASN A 129 13.31 3.56 -8.57
CA ASN A 129 12.89 4.27 -9.78
C ASN A 129 12.67 5.78 -9.55
N TYR A 130 12.52 6.25 -8.30
CA TYR A 130 12.29 7.67 -7.95
C TYR A 130 13.30 8.61 -8.64
N PRO A 131 14.64 8.44 -8.50
CA PRO A 131 15.61 9.32 -9.17
C PRO A 131 15.49 9.27 -10.69
N THR A 132 15.16 8.12 -11.28
CA THR A 132 14.96 7.99 -12.74
C THR A 132 13.74 8.79 -13.19
N ILE A 133 12.60 8.66 -12.49
CA ILE A 133 11.39 9.44 -12.79
C ILE A 133 11.67 10.94 -12.68
N VAL A 134 12.33 11.38 -11.60
CA VAL A 134 12.65 12.80 -11.39
C VAL A 134 13.61 13.35 -12.45
N ASN A 135 14.55 12.54 -12.94
CA ASN A 135 15.53 12.96 -13.96
C ASN A 135 14.98 12.90 -15.39
N GLU A 136 14.10 11.94 -15.73
CA GLU A 136 13.57 11.76 -17.09
C GLU A 136 12.23 12.46 -17.33
N TYR A 137 11.36 12.54 -16.31
CA TYR A 137 9.99 13.09 -16.41
C TYR A 137 9.68 14.22 -15.39
N GLY A 138 10.62 14.53 -14.48
CA GLY A 138 10.46 15.57 -13.45
C GLY A 138 9.61 15.15 -12.23
N LYS A 139 9.75 15.87 -11.10
CA LYS A 139 9.01 15.57 -9.84
C LYS A 139 7.49 15.54 -10.00
N LYS A 140 6.90 16.27 -10.95
CA LYS A 140 5.45 16.27 -11.21
C LYS A 140 4.92 14.95 -11.79
N SER A 141 5.80 14.15 -12.37
CA SER A 141 5.46 12.84 -12.95
C SER A 141 5.64 11.69 -11.95
N LEU A 142 6.02 11.97 -10.70
CA LEU A 142 6.05 10.95 -9.64
C LEU A 142 4.63 10.37 -9.43
N PRO A 143 4.45 9.03 -9.44
CA PRO A 143 3.14 8.41 -9.28
C PRO A 143 2.42 8.83 -7.99
N GLU A 144 1.13 9.08 -8.11
CA GLU A 144 0.24 9.36 -6.98
C GLU A 144 -1.02 8.50 -7.10
N VAL A 145 -1.36 7.74 -6.06
CA VAL A 145 -2.62 7.01 -6.00
C VAL A 145 -3.72 8.01 -5.62
N SER A 146 -4.64 8.26 -6.54
CA SER A 146 -5.73 9.23 -6.39
C SER A 146 -7.08 8.58 -6.04
N GLY A 147 -7.18 7.25 -6.15
CA GLY A 147 -8.38 6.50 -5.81
C GLY A 147 -8.20 4.99 -5.89
N TYR A 148 -9.20 4.26 -5.42
CA TYR A 148 -9.19 2.79 -5.38
C TYR A 148 -10.59 2.22 -5.65
N LYS A 149 -10.64 0.97 -6.10
CA LYS A 149 -11.79 0.10 -6.06
C LYS A 149 -11.40 -1.16 -5.30
N VAL A 150 -12.23 -1.60 -4.37
CA VAL A 150 -12.19 -2.96 -3.83
C VAL A 150 -12.96 -3.85 -4.80
N ASP A 151 -12.28 -4.82 -5.40
CA ASP A 151 -12.85 -5.75 -6.37
C ASP A 151 -13.41 -7.01 -5.67
N ALA A 152 -12.72 -7.50 -4.64
CA ALA A 152 -13.20 -8.58 -3.75
C ALA A 152 -12.47 -8.54 -2.40
N VAL A 153 -13.07 -9.17 -1.39
CA VAL A 153 -12.46 -9.43 -0.07
C VAL A 153 -12.81 -10.84 0.36
N GLU A 154 -11.84 -11.74 0.30
CA GLU A 154 -12.01 -13.19 0.47
C GLU A 154 -11.31 -13.67 1.74
N ALA A 155 -12.06 -14.20 2.71
CA ALA A 155 -11.52 -14.73 3.95
C ALA A 155 -10.73 -16.02 3.72
N LYS A 156 -9.55 -16.14 4.34
CA LYS A 156 -8.58 -17.20 4.03
C LYS A 156 -7.70 -17.51 5.25
N ASP A 157 -7.36 -18.78 5.42
CA ASP A 157 -6.36 -19.22 6.40
C ASP A 157 -4.95 -19.16 5.78
N PHE A 158 -3.99 -18.67 6.56
CA PHE A 158 -2.60 -18.47 6.16
C PHE A 158 -1.66 -19.17 7.16
N THR A 159 -0.39 -19.32 6.80
CA THR A 159 0.67 -19.75 7.71
C THR A 159 1.73 -18.65 7.82
N TYR A 160 2.02 -18.23 9.05
CA TYR A 160 2.99 -17.20 9.36
C TYR A 160 3.99 -17.67 10.40
N ASN A 161 5.28 -17.57 10.10
CA ASN A 161 6.39 -18.08 10.94
C ASN A 161 6.18 -19.52 11.49
N GLY A 162 5.44 -20.37 10.75
CA GLY A 162 5.11 -21.75 11.14
C GLY A 162 3.81 -21.94 11.92
N SER A 163 3.09 -20.86 12.27
CA SER A 163 1.79 -20.89 12.94
C SER A 163 0.65 -20.58 11.97
N ALA A 164 -0.52 -21.19 12.17
CA ALA A 164 -1.73 -20.83 11.43
C ALA A 164 -2.26 -19.46 11.91
N CYS A 165 -2.67 -18.62 10.97
CA CYS A 165 -3.29 -17.31 11.23
C CYS A 165 -4.44 -17.07 10.23
N ARG A 166 -5.40 -16.23 10.60
CA ARG A 166 -6.51 -15.86 9.72
C ARG A 166 -6.16 -14.60 8.94
N GLY A 167 -6.87 -14.36 7.85
CA GLY A 167 -6.70 -13.16 7.07
C GLY A 167 -7.70 -13.03 5.93
N TYR A 168 -7.40 -12.09 5.04
CA TYR A 168 -8.16 -11.83 3.83
C TYR A 168 -7.22 -11.62 2.63
N ASP A 169 -7.59 -12.20 1.48
CA ASP A 169 -7.10 -11.71 0.19
C ASP A 169 -7.99 -10.53 -0.24
N VAL A 170 -7.41 -9.33 -0.27
CA VAL A 170 -8.08 -8.10 -0.69
C VAL A 170 -7.66 -7.79 -2.13
N LYS A 171 -8.60 -7.88 -3.08
CA LYS A 171 -8.35 -7.60 -4.50
C LYS A 171 -8.65 -6.13 -4.75
N LEU A 172 -7.65 -5.36 -5.18
CA LEU A 172 -7.72 -3.91 -5.37
C LEU A 172 -7.39 -3.52 -6.82
N THR A 173 -8.10 -2.52 -7.32
CA THR A 173 -7.72 -1.77 -8.53
C THR A 173 -7.55 -0.29 -8.20
N LEU A 174 -6.32 0.20 -8.32
CA LEU A 174 -5.92 1.58 -8.08
C LEU A 174 -6.15 2.47 -9.30
N THR A 175 -6.51 3.72 -9.02
CA THR A 175 -6.49 4.84 -9.95
C THR A 175 -5.36 5.79 -9.53
N TYR A 176 -4.58 6.24 -10.51
CA TYR A 176 -3.50 7.19 -10.29
C TYR A 176 -3.89 8.58 -10.79
N ALA A 177 -3.24 9.63 -10.30
CA ALA A 177 -3.27 10.96 -10.89
C ALA A 177 -2.66 10.97 -12.31
N GLU A 178 -2.74 12.10 -13.01
CA GLU A 178 -2.10 12.26 -14.31
C GLU A 178 -0.56 12.28 -14.18
N THR A 179 0.12 11.43 -14.97
CA THR A 179 1.57 11.23 -14.94
C THR A 179 2.06 10.73 -16.29
N GLU A 180 3.31 11.07 -16.64
CA GLU A 180 4.01 10.54 -17.81
C GLU A 180 4.54 9.10 -17.62
N VAL A 181 4.49 8.55 -16.40
CA VAL A 181 5.03 7.21 -16.09
C VAL A 181 4.08 6.10 -16.53
N GLU A 182 4.55 5.28 -17.47
CA GLU A 182 3.82 4.12 -17.98
C GLU A 182 3.89 2.88 -17.06
N SER A 183 3.04 1.89 -17.34
CA SER A 183 3.09 0.53 -16.78
C SER A 183 3.02 0.40 -15.24
N LEU A 184 2.51 1.42 -14.54
CA LEU A 184 2.20 1.37 -13.11
C LEU A 184 1.30 0.18 -12.74
N LYS A 185 1.59 -0.48 -11.62
CA LYS A 185 0.78 -1.58 -11.07
C LYS A 185 -0.58 -1.04 -10.63
N LYS A 186 -1.62 -1.34 -11.43
CA LYS A 186 -3.00 -0.88 -11.22
C LYS A 186 -3.85 -1.89 -10.47
N SER A 187 -3.78 -3.17 -10.80
CA SER A 187 -4.52 -4.22 -10.09
C SER A 187 -3.60 -5.14 -9.29
N MET A 188 -4.09 -5.63 -8.16
CA MET A 188 -3.33 -6.49 -7.25
C MET A 188 -4.22 -7.31 -6.30
N THR A 189 -3.69 -8.41 -5.80
CA THR A 189 -4.19 -9.06 -4.58
C THR A 189 -3.24 -8.72 -3.44
N ILE A 190 -3.78 -8.28 -2.30
CA ILE A 190 -3.02 -8.03 -1.08
C ILE A 190 -3.51 -9.02 -0.02
N SER A 191 -2.65 -9.95 0.39
CA SER A 191 -2.95 -10.86 1.49
C SER A 191 -2.65 -10.16 2.81
N VAL A 192 -3.66 -10.00 3.66
CA VAL A 192 -3.57 -9.35 4.97
C VAL A 192 -3.89 -10.37 6.07
N ILE A 193 -2.99 -10.52 7.05
CA ILE A 193 -3.10 -11.50 8.14
C ILE A 193 -3.31 -10.84 9.51
N GLU A 194 -4.10 -11.50 10.36
CA GLU A 194 -4.30 -11.20 11.78
C GLU A 194 -3.18 -11.85 12.61
N ILE A 195 -2.34 -11.05 13.26
CA ILE A 195 -1.27 -11.51 14.16
C ILE A 195 -1.15 -10.63 15.41
N GLN A 196 -0.45 -11.14 16.42
CA GLN A 196 0.12 -10.30 17.48
C GLN A 196 1.47 -9.77 17.00
N ASP A 197 1.60 -8.45 16.96
CA ASP A 197 2.80 -7.77 16.47
C ASP A 197 3.01 -6.43 17.20
N TYR A 198 4.21 -5.88 17.07
CA TYR A 198 4.59 -4.60 17.66
C TYR A 198 4.12 -3.41 16.81
N GLU A 199 4.02 -2.24 17.43
CA GLU A 199 3.71 -1.00 16.74
C GLU A 199 4.91 -0.50 15.91
N TYR A 200 4.64 0.19 14.80
CA TYR A 200 5.69 0.75 13.95
C TYR A 200 6.10 2.15 14.41
N ASP A 201 7.33 2.28 14.87
CA ASP A 201 7.88 3.52 15.42
C ASP A 201 8.96 4.10 14.47
N ARG A 202 8.60 5.23 13.86
CA ARG A 202 9.42 5.95 12.86
C ARG A 202 10.75 6.50 13.39
N THR A 203 10.97 6.54 14.70
CA THR A 203 12.25 7.00 15.26
C THR A 203 13.37 5.95 15.15
N LYS A 204 13.02 4.70 14.82
CA LYS A 204 13.91 3.54 14.86
C LYS A 204 14.59 3.23 13.52
N ASN A 205 15.80 2.68 13.59
CA ASN A 205 16.58 2.31 12.41
C ASN A 205 16.46 0.81 12.10
N TYR A 206 15.31 0.42 11.53
CA TYR A 206 15.02 -0.97 11.11
C TYR A 206 16.02 -1.56 10.09
N LYS A 207 16.94 -0.78 9.50
CA LYS A 207 18.06 -1.30 8.70
C LYS A 207 19.21 -1.86 9.54
N LYS A 208 19.33 -1.47 10.82
CA LYS A 208 20.40 -1.87 11.75
C LYS A 208 19.89 -2.71 12.90
N ASP A 209 18.76 -2.29 13.47
CA ASP A 209 18.30 -2.73 14.77
C ASP A 209 17.13 -3.73 14.60
N VAL A 210 17.20 -4.87 15.29
CA VAL A 210 16.06 -5.78 15.45
C VAL A 210 15.34 -5.36 16.71
N ILE A 211 14.16 -4.75 16.56
CA ILE A 211 13.45 -4.12 17.68
C ILE A 211 12.06 -4.75 17.84
N TYR A 212 11.83 -5.24 19.06
CA TYR A 212 10.60 -5.80 19.57
C TYR A 212 10.36 -5.18 20.95
N ASP A 213 9.74 -4.01 20.99
CA ASP A 213 9.54 -3.22 22.22
C ASP A 213 8.14 -2.63 22.33
N GLY A 214 7.69 -2.38 23.56
CA GLY A 214 6.30 -2.06 23.86
C GLY A 214 5.43 -3.32 24.00
N GLU A 215 4.11 -3.12 23.91
CA GLU A 215 3.10 -4.18 24.02
C GLU A 215 2.70 -4.68 22.63
N MET A 216 2.62 -6.00 22.45
CA MET A 216 2.12 -6.60 21.21
C MET A 216 0.60 -6.44 21.13
N LYS A 217 0.12 -5.87 20.02
CA LYS A 217 -1.31 -5.63 19.77
C LYS A 217 -1.83 -6.67 18.76
N ASN A 218 -3.11 -7.03 18.85
CA ASN A 218 -3.78 -7.81 17.79
C ASN A 218 -4.01 -6.88 16.60
N VAL A 219 -3.31 -7.10 15.48
CA VAL A 219 -3.30 -6.19 14.34
C VAL A 219 -3.34 -6.94 13.01
N TYR A 220 -3.76 -6.23 11.97
CA TYR A 220 -3.63 -6.69 10.60
C TYR A 220 -2.30 -6.23 9.98
N ARG A 221 -1.66 -7.13 9.23
CA ARG A 221 -0.39 -6.89 8.53
C ARG A 221 -0.42 -7.48 7.12
N VAL A 222 0.18 -6.78 6.15
CA VAL A 222 0.35 -7.23 4.77
C VAL A 222 1.42 -8.31 4.70
N LEU A 223 1.01 -9.51 4.28
CA LEU A 223 1.88 -10.67 4.10
C LEU A 223 2.48 -10.74 2.69
N ALA A 224 1.68 -10.42 1.67
CA ALA A 224 2.06 -10.56 0.26
C ALA A 224 1.30 -9.55 -0.62
N VAL A 225 1.90 -9.23 -1.78
CA VAL A 225 1.31 -8.40 -2.83
C VAL A 225 1.59 -9.06 -4.17
N GLU A 226 0.52 -9.41 -4.89
CA GLU A 226 0.53 -10.09 -6.19
C GLU A 226 0.02 -9.18 -7.31
#